data_AF-A0A0Q6GR53-F1
#
_entry.id   AF-A0A0Q6GR53-F1
#
_cell.length_a   1.000
_cell.length_b   1.000
_cell.length_c   1.000
_cell.angle_alpha   90.00
_cell.angle_beta   90.00
_cell.angle_gamma   90.00
#
_symmetry.space_group_name_H-M   'P 1'
#
loop_
_entity.id
_entity.type
_entity.pdbx_description
1 polymer ?
#
loop_
_entity_poly.entity_id
_entity_poly.type
_entity_poly.pdbx_seq_one_letter_code
_entity_poly.pdbx_strand_id
1 'polypeptide(L)'
;MTDPEPERSTTAAPIIAAAAVVVVVAVIIAVLSLTGSPDENVSDNQRVGTAVAAYVEATKSGDTAAVAALQCPGIVNAPLADAGTEVELKNIEEVRVKDDTAEADVRVSLDGTEESLTWSATRVGDDWLLCSP
;
A
#
# COMPACT_ATOMS: atom_id res chain seq x y z
N MET A 1 3.68 -16.56 54.10
CA MET A 1 4.60 -15.41 53.98
C MET A 1 5.46 -15.67 52.75
N THR A 2 5.49 -14.92 51.65
CA THR A 2 4.94 -13.61 51.27
C THR A 2 4.87 -13.56 49.73
N ASP A 3 3.93 -12.72 49.26
CA ASP A 3 3.53 -12.25 47.92
C ASP A 3 4.67 -11.93 46.86
N PRO A 4 4.34 -11.80 45.55
CA PRO A 4 5.26 -11.66 44.39
C PRO A 4 5.60 -10.19 44.01
N GLU A 5 6.50 -9.95 43.01
CA GLU A 5 6.68 -8.74 42.12
C GLU A 5 8.17 -8.47 41.72
N PRO A 6 8.52 -7.69 40.64
CA PRO A 6 7.82 -7.32 39.40
C PRO A 6 8.67 -7.51 38.10
N GLU A 7 8.06 -7.15 36.97
CA GLU A 7 8.51 -7.24 35.58
C GLU A 7 9.87 -6.59 35.24
N ARG A 8 10.56 -7.14 34.22
CA ARG A 8 11.41 -6.35 33.30
C ARG A 8 11.40 -6.97 31.92
N SER A 9 10.43 -6.55 31.11
CA SER A 9 10.49 -6.64 29.65
C SER A 9 11.74 -5.91 29.17
N THR A 10 12.82 -6.66 28.93
CA THR A 10 13.98 -6.18 28.19
C THR A 10 13.62 -6.25 26.71
N THR A 11 13.00 -5.17 26.25
CA THR A 11 13.17 -4.54 24.94
C THR A 11 14.21 -5.22 24.05
N ALA A 12 13.76 -6.14 23.20
CA ALA A 12 14.50 -6.67 22.06
C ALA A 12 14.36 -5.76 20.82
N ALA A 13 14.31 -4.44 21.02
CA ALA A 13 13.92 -3.47 19.99
C ALA A 13 15.04 -2.91 19.07
N PRO A 14 16.37 -3.09 19.26
CA PRO A 14 17.30 -2.35 18.39
C PRO A 14 17.65 -3.08 17.09
N ILE A 15 17.37 -4.38 16.92
CA ILE A 15 17.91 -5.16 15.79
C ILE A 15 16.91 -5.35 14.64
N ILE A 16 15.61 -5.31 14.90
CA ILE A 16 14.58 -5.53 13.86
C ILE A 16 14.48 -4.34 12.88
N ALA A 17 14.91 -3.14 13.30
CA ALA A 17 14.88 -1.94 12.45
C ALA A 17 15.84 -2.02 11.24
N ALA A 18 16.98 -2.72 11.33
CA ALA A 18 17.96 -2.75 10.25
C ALA A 18 17.58 -3.71 9.12
N ALA A 19 16.96 -4.85 9.44
CA ALA A 19 16.55 -5.83 8.44
C ALA A 19 15.45 -5.28 7.51
N ALA A 20 14.50 -4.51 8.06
CA ALA A 20 13.44 -3.87 7.29
C ALA A 20 13.99 -2.90 6.23
N VAL A 21 14.95 -2.06 6.60
CA VAL A 21 15.57 -1.11 5.66
C VAL A 21 16.30 -1.82 4.54
N VAL A 22 17.01 -2.91 4.84
CA VAL A 22 17.72 -3.71 3.81
C VAL A 22 16.73 -4.36 2.84
N VAL A 23 15.60 -4.85 3.33
CA VAL A 23 14.54 -5.42 2.48
C VAL A 23 13.93 -4.34 1.58
N VAL A 24 13.59 -3.16 2.12
CA VAL A 24 13.07 -2.03 1.33
C VAL A 24 14.05 -1.63 0.23
N VAL A 25 15.34 -1.50 0.55
CA VAL A 25 16.38 -1.16 -0.44
C VAL A 25 16.53 -2.27 -1.49
N ALA A 26 16.47 -3.53 -1.10
CA ALA A 26 16.54 -4.66 -2.03
C ALA A 26 15.33 -4.70 -2.98
N VAL A 27 14.13 -4.40 -2.48
CA VAL A 27 12.90 -4.31 -3.28
C VAL A 27 12.98 -3.13 -4.25
N ILE A 28 13.44 -1.95 -3.81
CA ILE A 28 13.67 -0.79 -4.70
C ILE A 28 14.63 -1.15 -5.84
N ILE A 29 15.75 -1.82 -5.53
CA ILE A 29 16.74 -2.23 -6.54
C ILE A 29 16.17 -3.30 -7.49
N ALA A 30 15.36 -4.22 -6.97
CA ALA A 30 14.70 -5.24 -7.78
C ALA A 30 13.69 -4.62 -8.77
N VAL A 31 12.89 -3.65 -8.34
CA VAL A 31 11.96 -2.88 -9.20
C VAL A 31 12.71 -2.17 -10.33
N LEU A 32 13.86 -1.56 -10.03
CA LEU A 32 14.68 -0.86 -11.03
C LEU A 32 15.29 -1.78 -12.10
N SER A 33 15.37 -3.09 -11.81
CA SER A 33 16.02 -4.07 -12.70
C SER A 33 15.05 -4.77 -13.66
N LEU A 34 13.74 -4.60 -13.47
CA LEU A 34 12.70 -5.37 -14.18
C LEU A 34 12.01 -4.61 -15.33
N THR A 35 12.18 -3.29 -15.45
CA THR A 35 11.44 -2.47 -16.43
C THR A 35 12.20 -2.29 -17.75
N GLY A 36 11.81 -3.06 -18.78
CA GLY A 36 12.09 -2.71 -20.17
C GLY A 36 11.37 -1.41 -20.58
N SER A 37 12.01 -0.58 -21.42
CA SER A 37 11.65 0.81 -21.77
C SER A 37 11.46 1.74 -20.55
N PRO A 38 12.50 2.48 -20.13
CA PRO A 38 12.56 3.11 -18.81
C PRO A 38 11.72 4.39 -18.62
N ASP A 39 11.44 5.17 -19.67
CA ASP A 39 10.88 6.52 -19.45
C ASP A 39 9.38 6.55 -19.14
N GLU A 40 8.55 5.77 -19.86
CA GLU A 40 7.09 5.78 -19.67
C GLU A 40 6.66 5.00 -18.42
N ASN A 41 7.24 3.81 -18.21
CA ASN A 41 6.88 2.93 -17.09
C ASN A 41 7.21 3.53 -15.72
N VAL A 42 8.32 4.27 -15.58
CA VAL A 42 8.67 4.91 -14.31
C VAL A 42 7.64 5.98 -13.95
N SER A 43 7.17 6.76 -14.92
CA SER A 43 6.09 7.75 -14.72
C SER A 43 4.80 7.06 -14.28
N ASP A 44 4.43 5.95 -14.92
CA ASP A 44 3.19 5.26 -14.59
C ASP A 44 3.23 4.53 -13.26
N ASN A 45 4.36 3.91 -12.90
CA ASN A 45 4.55 3.34 -11.57
C ASN A 45 4.33 4.39 -10.48
N GLN A 46 4.84 5.61 -10.70
CA GLN A 46 4.68 6.72 -9.77
C GLN A 46 3.24 7.23 -9.72
N ARG A 47 2.53 7.27 -10.85
CA ARG A 47 1.10 7.62 -10.92
C ARG A 47 0.22 6.58 -10.20
N VAL A 48 0.46 5.30 -10.43
CA VAL A 48 -0.24 4.20 -9.73
C VAL A 48 0.00 4.29 -8.23
N GLY A 49 1.25 4.45 -7.80
CA GLY A 49 1.57 4.62 -6.38
C GLY A 49 0.90 5.85 -5.74
N THR A 50 0.78 6.95 -6.50
CA THR A 50 0.05 8.14 -6.07
C THR A 50 -1.45 7.87 -5.93
N ALA A 51 -2.06 7.14 -6.87
CA ALA A 51 -3.47 6.76 -6.80
C ALA A 51 -3.76 5.86 -5.58
N VAL A 52 -2.89 4.88 -5.31
CA VAL A 52 -2.94 4.01 -4.11
C VAL A 52 -2.88 4.84 -2.83
N ALA A 53 -1.91 5.76 -2.72
CA ALA A 53 -1.76 6.61 -1.54
C ALA A 53 -2.96 7.55 -1.34
N ALA A 54 -3.45 8.16 -2.42
CA ALA A 54 -4.63 9.03 -2.39
C ALA A 54 -5.89 8.25 -1.97
N TYR A 55 -6.03 7.00 -2.40
CA TYR A 55 -7.17 6.14 -2.04
C TYR A 55 -7.18 5.82 -0.55
N VAL A 56 -6.02 5.46 0.02
CA VAL A 56 -5.90 5.21 1.46
C VAL A 56 -6.20 6.48 2.26
N GLU A 57 -5.67 7.63 1.85
CA GLU A 57 -5.89 8.89 2.55
C GLU A 57 -7.36 9.35 2.48
N ALA A 58 -8.01 9.16 1.33
CA ALA A 58 -9.44 9.44 1.15
C ALA A 58 -10.29 8.55 2.07
N THR A 59 -9.96 7.25 2.14
CA THR A 59 -10.63 6.29 3.02
C THR A 59 -10.45 6.67 4.49
N LYS A 60 -9.21 6.94 4.91
CA LYS A 60 -8.86 7.42 6.25
C LYS A 60 -9.60 8.69 6.65
N SER A 61 -9.76 9.61 5.71
CA SER A 61 -10.46 10.88 5.91
C SER A 61 -11.99 10.74 5.89
N GLY A 62 -12.52 9.57 5.52
CA GLY A 62 -13.96 9.36 5.31
C GLY A 62 -14.52 10.11 4.11
N ASP A 63 -13.68 10.53 3.15
CA ASP A 63 -14.11 11.25 1.96
C ASP A 63 -14.63 10.27 0.89
N THR A 64 -15.90 9.92 1.02
CA THR A 64 -16.56 8.94 0.14
C THR A 64 -16.61 9.40 -1.33
N ALA A 65 -16.60 10.71 -1.59
CA ALA A 65 -16.59 11.25 -2.94
C ALA A 65 -15.20 11.08 -3.59
N ALA A 66 -14.12 11.36 -2.84
CA ALA A 66 -12.76 11.12 -3.29
C ALA A 66 -12.46 9.62 -3.46
N VAL A 67 -12.94 8.78 -2.55
CA VAL A 67 -12.87 7.31 -2.65
C VAL A 67 -13.52 6.84 -3.96
N ALA A 68 -14.74 7.28 -4.25
CA ALA A 68 -15.45 6.89 -5.46
C ALA A 68 -14.77 7.39 -6.75
N ALA A 69 -14.13 8.56 -6.72
CA ALA A 69 -13.41 9.12 -7.87
C ALA A 69 -12.10 8.36 -8.20
N LEU A 70 -11.52 7.67 -7.23
CA LEU A 70 -10.28 6.89 -7.37
C LEU A 70 -10.53 5.41 -7.71
N GLN A 71 -11.79 5.00 -7.81
CA GLN A 71 -12.20 3.63 -8.06
C GLN A 71 -12.76 3.46 -9.47
N CYS A 72 -12.64 2.24 -9.99
CA CYS A 72 -13.29 1.88 -11.24
C CYS A 72 -14.82 1.92 -11.06
N PRO A 73 -15.57 2.45 -12.06
CA PRO A 73 -17.03 2.56 -11.96
C PRO A 73 -17.71 1.21 -11.69
N GLY A 74 -18.61 1.18 -10.72
CA GLY A 74 -19.42 -0.01 -10.42
C GLY A 74 -18.72 -1.08 -9.58
N ILE A 75 -17.56 -0.78 -9.00
CA ILE A 75 -16.93 -1.66 -8.02
C ILE A 75 -17.75 -1.73 -6.74
N VAL A 76 -17.99 -2.93 -6.24
CA VAL A 76 -18.82 -3.17 -5.04
C VAL A 76 -18.01 -3.64 -3.83
N ASN A 77 -16.84 -4.23 -4.07
CA ASN A 77 -15.96 -4.78 -3.04
C ASN A 77 -14.57 -4.14 -3.12
N ALA A 78 -14.48 -2.82 -3.12
CA ALA A 78 -13.16 -2.21 -3.22
C ALA A 78 -12.24 -2.62 -2.04
N PRO A 79 -10.90 -2.55 -2.18
CA PRO A 79 -9.97 -3.20 -1.25
C PRO A 79 -10.09 -2.73 0.21
N LEU A 80 -10.62 -1.53 0.42
CA LEU A 80 -10.83 -0.91 1.72
C LEU A 80 -12.31 -0.57 1.97
N ALA A 81 -13.25 -1.21 1.27
CA ALA A 81 -14.69 -0.88 1.37
C ALA A 81 -15.24 -1.05 2.80
N ASP A 82 -14.74 -2.03 3.53
CA ASP A 82 -15.11 -2.30 4.93
C ASP A 82 -14.09 -1.74 5.93
N ALA A 83 -12.97 -1.19 5.45
CA ALA A 83 -12.02 -0.51 6.29
C ALA A 83 -12.61 0.84 6.68
N GLY A 84 -12.81 1.06 7.98
CA GLY A 84 -13.22 2.36 8.49
C GLY A 84 -12.14 3.43 8.28
N THR A 85 -12.19 4.48 9.09
CA THR A 85 -11.17 5.55 9.03
C THR A 85 -9.84 5.15 9.66
N GLU A 86 -9.78 4.01 10.36
CA GLU A 86 -8.57 3.50 11.02
C GLU A 86 -7.73 2.66 10.05
N VAL A 87 -7.33 3.30 8.94
CA VAL A 87 -6.45 2.73 7.93
C VAL A 87 -5.18 3.55 7.80
N GLU A 88 -4.05 2.86 7.71
CA GLU A 88 -2.74 3.47 7.46
C GLU A 88 -2.02 2.77 6.30
N LEU A 89 -1.52 3.54 5.34
CA LEU A 89 -0.60 3.01 4.34
C LEU A 89 0.78 2.83 4.99
N LYS A 90 1.27 1.59 5.08
CA LYS A 90 2.60 1.29 5.61
C LYS A 90 3.65 1.30 4.52
N ASN A 91 3.36 0.66 3.38
CA ASN A 91 4.27 0.61 2.25
C ASN A 91 3.54 0.29 0.94
N ILE A 92 4.13 0.69 -0.17
CA ILE A 92 3.84 0.13 -1.50
C ILE A 92 5.11 -0.62 -1.90
N GLU A 93 5.05 -1.95 -1.84
CA GLU A 93 6.21 -2.81 -2.00
C GLU A 93 6.65 -2.87 -3.45
N GLU A 94 5.70 -3.08 -4.37
CA GLU A 94 5.99 -3.18 -5.79
C GLU A 94 4.83 -2.62 -6.61
N VAL A 95 5.15 -2.04 -7.76
CA VAL A 95 4.16 -1.66 -8.77
C VAL A 95 4.58 -2.25 -10.11
N ARG A 96 3.68 -3.01 -10.72
CA ARG A 96 3.86 -3.72 -11.99
C ARG A 96 2.87 -3.14 -12.99
N VAL A 97 3.34 -2.27 -13.87
CA VAL A 97 2.52 -1.72 -14.97
C VAL A 97 2.66 -2.61 -16.20
N LYS A 98 1.53 -2.88 -16.83
CA LYS A 98 1.41 -3.57 -18.11
C LYS A 98 0.35 -2.86 -18.97
N ASP A 99 0.84 -2.05 -19.90
CA ASP A 99 0.02 -1.24 -20.80
C ASP A 99 -0.96 -0.33 -20.03
N ASP A 100 -2.25 -0.60 -20.13
CA ASP A 100 -3.33 0.15 -19.46
C ASP A 100 -3.79 -0.50 -18.15
N THR A 101 -3.06 -1.50 -17.66
CA THR A 101 -3.34 -2.20 -16.40
C THR A 101 -2.12 -2.16 -15.48
N ALA A 102 -2.33 -2.18 -14.17
CA ALA A 102 -1.26 -2.28 -13.20
C ALA A 102 -1.67 -3.12 -11.99
N GLU A 103 -0.68 -3.72 -11.35
CA GLU A 103 -0.81 -4.34 -10.03
C GLU A 103 0.13 -3.63 -9.04
N ALA A 104 -0.34 -3.40 -7.83
CA ALA A 104 0.43 -2.82 -6.74
C ALA A 104 0.35 -3.72 -5.52
N ASP A 105 1.50 -4.13 -4.99
CA ASP A 105 1.59 -4.84 -3.71
C ASP A 105 1.62 -3.80 -2.59
N VAL A 106 0.54 -3.72 -1.82
CA VAL A 106 0.30 -2.69 -0.83
C VAL A 106 0.29 -3.31 0.56
N ARG A 107 1.06 -2.72 1.48
CA ARG A 107 0.97 -3.02 2.90
C ARG A 107 0.19 -1.92 3.60
N VAL A 108 -0.93 -2.27 4.20
CA VAL A 108 -1.77 -1.38 5.01
C VAL A 108 -1.81 -1.86 6.45
N SER A 109 -2.21 -1.00 7.37
CA SER A 109 -2.68 -1.41 8.69
C SER A 109 -4.14 -1.05 8.86
N LEU A 110 -4.95 -2.03 9.22
CA LEU A 110 -6.37 -1.93 9.49
C LEU A 110 -6.58 -2.21 10.98
N ASP A 111 -7.09 -1.23 11.74
CA ASP A 111 -7.31 -1.36 13.19
C ASP A 111 -6.07 -1.90 13.93
N GLY A 112 -4.88 -1.44 13.52
CA GLY A 112 -3.58 -1.85 14.08
C GLY A 112 -3.04 -3.21 13.62
N THR A 113 -3.75 -3.94 12.77
CA THR A 113 -3.29 -5.19 12.14
C THR A 113 -2.69 -4.90 10.78
N GLU A 114 -1.45 -5.31 10.53
CA GLU A 114 -0.82 -5.13 9.21
C GLU A 114 -1.26 -6.23 8.23
N GLU A 115 -1.66 -5.80 7.03
CA GLU A 115 -2.09 -6.67 5.94
C GLU A 115 -1.32 -6.31 4.66
N SER A 116 -0.96 -7.34 3.89
CA SER A 116 -0.38 -7.20 2.56
C SER A 116 -1.41 -7.66 1.52
N LEU A 117 -1.77 -6.77 0.61
CA LEU A 117 -2.80 -6.97 -0.40
C LEU A 117 -2.26 -6.57 -1.77
N THR A 118 -2.67 -7.28 -2.82
CA THR A 118 -2.36 -6.88 -4.21
C THR A 118 -3.57 -6.17 -4.80
N TRP A 119 -3.39 -4.90 -5.17
CA TRP A 119 -4.43 -4.08 -5.78
C TRP A 119 -4.20 -3.93 -7.27
N SER A 120 -5.27 -4.03 -8.05
CA SER A 120 -5.29 -3.81 -9.48
C SER A 120 -5.75 -2.40 -9.79
N ALA A 121 -5.11 -1.79 -10.78
CA ALA A 121 -5.48 -0.49 -11.30
C ALA A 121 -5.61 -0.55 -12.83
N THR A 122 -6.46 0.31 -13.39
CA THR A 122 -6.63 0.48 -14.83
C THR A 122 -6.48 1.95 -15.20
N ARG A 123 -5.79 2.23 -16.30
CA ARG A 123 -5.64 3.59 -16.82
C ARG A 123 -6.94 4.05 -17.48
N VAL A 124 -7.43 5.21 -17.09
CA VAL A 124 -8.57 5.90 -17.71
C VAL A 124 -8.13 7.33 -18.04
N GLY A 125 -7.80 7.58 -19.30
CA GLY A 125 -7.18 8.84 -19.70
C GLY A 125 -5.76 8.96 -19.13
N ASP A 126 -5.53 9.99 -18.33
CA ASP A 126 -4.25 10.23 -17.64
C ASP A 126 -4.19 9.66 -16.21
N ASP A 127 -5.35 9.22 -15.71
CA ASP A 127 -5.54 8.77 -14.33
C ASP A 127 -5.51 7.25 -14.22
N TRP A 128 -5.13 6.76 -13.04
CA TRP A 128 -5.17 5.34 -12.68
C TRP A 128 -6.26 5.11 -11.65
N LEU A 129 -7.21 4.23 -11.96
CA LEU A 129 -8.34 3.90 -11.09
C LEU A 129 -8.18 2.51 -10.50
N LEU A 130 -8.47 2.35 -9.22
CA LEU A 130 -8.40 1.06 -8.52
C LEU A 130 -9.61 0.19 -8.89
N CYS A 131 -9.32 -0.98 -9.43
CA CYS A 131 -10.29 -1.94 -9.96
C CYS A 131 -10.39 -3.24 -9.14
N SER A 132 -9.60 -3.37 -8.06
CA SER A 132 -9.63 -4.60 -7.24
C SER A 132 -10.94 -4.79 -6.50
N PRO A 133 -11.60 -5.94 -6.68
CA PRO A 133 -12.75 -6.35 -5.87
C PRO A 133 -12.32 -6.96 -4.53
#